data_AF-A0A1I1HUE1-F1
#
_entry.id   AF-A0A1I1HUE1-F1
#
_cell.length_a   1.000
_cell.length_b   1.000
_cell.length_c   1.000
_cell.angle_alpha   90.00
_cell.angle_beta   90.00
_cell.angle_gamma   90.00
#
_symmetry.space_group_name_H-M   'P 1'
#
loop_
_entity.id
_entity.type
_entity.pdbx_description
1 polymer ?
#
loop_
_entity_poly.entity_id
_entity_poly.type
_entity_poly.pdbx_seq_one_letter_code
_entity_poly.pdbx_strand_id
1 'polypeptide(L)'
;MTPGRIAIPLAGAIALLVCQPAPTGSTALAFTNPKKGNAVTTATLTVQPAAATAGAFMPAGYAEMARRRVAVDGERAELVRYQRSDGRNAVLGGEHFSTVIAADGRLKGFTRMDLDLAGGQLPSREETRAIAMDFLRVAAPELLPAQEISWIEPHDEPLRVVRNGKTENLTLTGMKVKMRNRADGRWMWVIVGADRKVMVFERDIVWVTLPGHRKTEKWLDDTWLAENGTTLP
;
A
#
# COMPACT_ATOMS: atom_id res chain seq x y z
N MET A 1 58.54 -17.54 10.58
CA MET A 1 59.20 -16.75 9.53
C MET A 1 58.46 -15.43 9.39
N THR A 2 59.09 -14.35 9.90
CA THR A 2 58.80 -12.93 9.67
C THR A 2 59.17 -12.53 8.23
N PRO A 3 58.77 -11.37 7.65
CA PRO A 3 58.96 -9.99 8.17
C PRO A 3 57.68 -9.12 7.99
N GLY A 4 57.57 -7.85 8.40
CA GLY A 4 58.45 -6.87 9.01
C GLY A 4 57.65 -5.57 9.20
N ARG A 5 57.88 -4.88 10.32
CA ARG A 5 57.28 -3.59 10.69
C ARG A 5 58.00 -2.44 9.98
N ILE A 6 57.28 -1.38 9.61
CA ILE A 6 57.84 -0.04 9.41
C ILE A 6 56.94 0.98 10.13
N ALA A 7 57.57 1.81 10.94
CA ALA A 7 57.01 2.95 11.66
C ALA A 7 57.29 4.25 10.90
N ILE A 8 56.42 5.26 11.07
CA ILE A 8 56.69 6.67 10.73
C ILE A 8 56.20 7.55 11.90
N PRO A 9 56.94 8.60 12.32
CA PRO A 9 56.71 9.32 13.57
C PRO A 9 55.95 10.66 13.45
N LEU A 10 55.69 11.19 14.64
CA LEU A 10 55.06 12.43 15.13
C LEU A 10 55.64 13.77 14.58
N ALA A 11 54.77 14.79 14.44
CA ALA A 11 54.98 16.22 14.80
C ALA A 11 53.71 17.04 14.44
N GLY A 12 53.02 17.69 15.39
CA GLY A 12 53.13 19.14 15.68
C GLY A 12 52.19 19.96 14.76
N ALA A 13 51.22 20.76 15.20
CA ALA A 13 51.33 21.83 16.19
C ALA A 13 49.95 22.27 16.71
N ILE A 14 49.98 22.78 17.94
CA ILE A 14 48.94 23.48 18.68
C ILE A 14 48.93 24.95 18.25
N ALA A 15 47.76 25.55 18.04
CA ALA A 15 47.57 26.99 18.13
C ALA A 15 46.20 27.30 18.75
N LEU A 16 46.22 27.64 20.04
CA LEU A 16 45.16 28.40 20.70
C LEU A 16 45.22 29.84 20.19
N LEU A 17 44.07 30.42 19.84
CA LEU A 17 43.88 31.87 19.87
C LEU A 17 42.51 32.18 20.50
N VAL A 18 42.54 32.96 21.58
CA VAL A 18 41.39 33.36 22.41
C VAL A 18 41.17 34.87 22.28
N CYS A 19 39.88 35.24 22.13
CA CYS A 19 39.17 36.50 22.41
C CYS A 19 39.69 37.86 21.85
N GLN A 20 38.80 38.62 21.19
CA GLN A 20 37.86 39.59 21.82
C GLN A 20 36.89 40.25 20.79
N PRO A 21 35.81 40.95 21.22
CA PRO A 21 34.64 41.28 20.39
C PRO A 21 34.44 42.77 20.00
N ALA A 22 33.45 42.99 19.10
CA ALA A 22 32.68 44.21 18.79
C ALA A 22 33.34 45.26 17.82
N PRO A 23 32.58 46.05 17.00
CA PRO A 23 31.25 46.59 17.27
C PRO A 23 30.15 46.38 16.20
N THR A 24 28.93 46.60 16.66
CA THR A 24 27.67 46.77 15.93
C THR A 24 27.74 47.94 14.94
N GLY A 25 27.35 47.68 13.69
CA GLY A 25 27.01 48.70 12.69
C GLY A 25 25.67 48.37 12.04
N SER A 26 24.63 49.10 12.42
CA SER A 26 23.34 49.11 11.72
C SER A 26 23.49 49.78 10.37
N THR A 27 23.10 49.07 9.31
CA THR A 27 22.74 49.69 8.03
C THR A 27 21.37 49.16 7.63
N ALA A 28 20.37 50.01 7.83
CA ALA A 28 19.05 49.84 7.27
C ALA A 28 19.15 49.93 5.73
N LEU A 29 18.83 48.83 5.05
CA LEU A 29 18.50 48.86 3.62
C LEU A 29 16.98 48.78 3.51
N ALA A 30 16.37 49.95 3.39
CA ALA A 30 15.02 50.10 2.91
C ALA A 30 15.00 49.70 1.43
N PHE A 31 14.40 48.55 1.14
CA PHE A 31 13.95 48.23 -0.21
C PHE A 31 12.43 48.10 -0.23
N THR A 32 11.89 48.96 -1.08
CA THR A 32 10.51 49.18 -1.50
C THR A 32 9.64 47.92 -1.60
N ASN A 33 8.41 48.11 -1.13
CA ASN A 33 7.26 47.20 -1.17
C ASN A 33 6.94 46.68 -2.61
N PRO A 34 6.95 45.36 -2.88
CA PRO A 34 6.34 44.84 -4.08
C PRO A 34 4.83 44.63 -3.88
N LYS A 35 4.08 45.01 -4.91
CA LYS A 35 2.63 44.85 -5.07
C LYS A 35 2.12 43.49 -4.58
N LYS A 36 0.92 43.49 -3.98
CA LYS A 36 0.05 42.33 -3.73
C LYS A 36 0.15 41.31 -4.87
N GLY A 37 1.01 40.32 -4.71
CA GLY A 37 1.00 39.08 -5.47
C GLY A 37 0.02 38.15 -4.82
N ASN A 38 -0.85 37.52 -5.62
CA ASN A 38 -1.77 36.50 -5.17
C ASN A 38 -1.04 35.49 -4.29
N ALA A 39 -1.56 35.27 -3.07
CA ALA A 39 -1.10 34.18 -2.24
C ALA A 39 -1.18 32.89 -3.07
N VAL A 40 -0.03 32.23 -3.22
CA VAL A 40 0.02 30.87 -3.71
C VAL A 40 -0.74 30.03 -2.69
N THR A 41 -1.99 29.72 -3.00
CA THR A 41 -2.78 28.77 -2.24
C THR A 41 -2.04 27.45 -2.31
N THR A 42 -1.33 27.10 -1.24
CA THR A 42 -0.87 25.73 -1.02
C THR A 42 -2.14 24.89 -1.02
N ALA A 43 -2.41 24.20 -2.13
CA ALA A 43 -3.53 23.29 -2.23
C ALA A 43 -3.34 22.24 -1.15
N THR A 44 -4.11 22.36 -0.07
CA THR A 44 -4.26 21.29 0.90
C THR A 44 -4.84 20.12 0.11
N LEU A 45 -4.02 19.10 -0.16
CA LEU A 45 -4.52 17.83 -0.65
C LEU A 45 -5.48 17.33 0.42
N THR A 46 -6.78 17.47 0.17
CA THR A 46 -7.81 16.91 1.04
C THR A 46 -7.58 15.41 1.06
N VAL A 47 -7.08 14.89 2.19
CA VAL A 47 -6.89 13.45 2.37
C VAL A 47 -8.28 12.81 2.36
N GLN A 48 -8.61 12.13 1.28
CA GLN A 48 -9.85 11.39 1.16
C GLN A 48 -9.82 10.22 2.16
N PRO A 49 -10.89 9.96 2.93
CA PRO A 49 -10.91 8.85 3.88
C PRO A 49 -10.59 7.52 3.18
N ALA A 50 -9.78 6.66 3.80
CA ALA A 50 -9.38 5.36 3.24
C ALA A 50 -10.57 4.53 2.73
N ALA A 51 -11.69 4.54 3.47
CA ALA A 51 -12.93 3.88 3.07
C ALA A 51 -13.51 4.43 1.77
N ALA A 52 -13.45 5.75 1.56
CA ALA A 52 -13.91 6.38 0.32
C ALA A 52 -12.95 6.11 -0.85
N THR A 53 -11.63 6.07 -0.59
CA THR A 53 -10.64 5.73 -1.61
C THR A 53 -10.79 4.28 -2.09
N ALA A 54 -10.95 3.33 -1.16
CA ALA A 54 -11.22 1.93 -1.50
C ALA A 54 -12.62 1.78 -2.13
N GLY A 55 -13.63 2.47 -1.59
CA GLY A 55 -15.01 2.42 -2.06
C GLY A 55 -15.20 2.86 -3.51
N ALA A 56 -14.30 3.67 -4.07
CA ALA A 56 -14.31 4.02 -5.50
C ALA A 56 -14.10 2.80 -6.43
N PHE A 57 -13.58 1.69 -5.90
CA PHE A 57 -13.38 0.42 -6.62
C PHE A 57 -14.50 -0.59 -6.34
N MET A 58 -15.40 -0.32 -5.39
CA MET A 58 -16.48 -1.24 -5.06
C MET A 58 -17.48 -1.32 -6.23
N PRO A 59 -17.80 -2.53 -6.73
CA PRO A 59 -18.79 -2.67 -7.78
C PRO A 59 -20.18 -2.23 -7.30
N ALA A 60 -21.03 -1.81 -8.24
CA ALA A 60 -22.42 -1.51 -7.93
C ALA A 60 -23.17 -2.79 -7.49
N GLY A 61 -24.16 -2.63 -6.63
CA GLY A 61 -24.97 -3.75 -6.14
C GLY A 61 -24.28 -4.60 -5.06
N TYR A 62 -23.23 -4.07 -4.43
CA TYR A 62 -22.65 -4.66 -3.22
C TYR A 62 -23.18 -3.91 -1.98
N ALA A 63 -23.45 -4.66 -0.91
CA ALA A 63 -23.88 -4.14 0.38
C ALA A 63 -22.99 -4.69 1.50
N GLU A 64 -22.84 -3.92 2.59
CA GLU A 64 -22.09 -4.36 3.77
C GLU A 64 -22.76 -5.60 4.36
N MET A 65 -21.99 -6.68 4.47
CA MET A 65 -22.43 -7.94 5.07
C MET A 65 -21.93 -8.06 6.51
N ALA A 66 -20.65 -7.72 6.73
CA ALA A 66 -20.02 -7.89 8.03
C ALA A 66 -18.95 -6.83 8.28
N ARG A 67 -18.85 -6.43 9.55
CA ARG A 67 -17.82 -5.53 10.06
C ARG A 67 -17.25 -6.10 11.35
N ARG A 68 -15.91 -6.19 11.43
CA ARG A 68 -15.23 -6.82 12.55
C ARG A 68 -13.95 -6.07 12.90
N ARG A 69 -13.70 -5.93 14.21
CA ARG A 69 -12.39 -5.51 14.72
C ARG A 69 -11.41 -6.67 14.62
N VAL A 70 -10.26 -6.43 14.01
CA VAL A 70 -9.19 -7.41 13.79
C VAL A 70 -7.85 -6.81 14.24
N ALA A 71 -6.80 -7.64 14.26
CA ALA A 71 -5.43 -7.21 14.46
C ALA A 71 -4.59 -7.56 13.21
N VAL A 72 -3.72 -6.64 12.78
CA VAL A 72 -2.77 -6.84 11.68
C VAL A 72 -1.38 -6.56 12.21
N ASP A 73 -0.55 -7.58 12.36
CA ASP A 73 0.78 -7.48 13.00
C ASP A 73 0.73 -6.77 14.37
N GLY A 74 -0.31 -7.04 15.17
CA GLY A 74 -0.53 -6.43 16.49
C GLY A 74 -1.15 -5.02 16.45
N GLU A 75 -1.34 -4.43 15.28
CA GLU A 75 -2.04 -3.16 15.09
C GLU A 75 -3.56 -3.37 15.04
N ARG A 76 -4.35 -2.53 15.73
CA ARG A 76 -5.82 -2.61 15.66
C ARG A 76 -6.31 -2.14 14.29
N ALA A 77 -7.19 -2.92 13.69
CA ALA A 77 -7.82 -2.59 12.41
C ALA A 77 -9.29 -3.01 12.39
N GLU A 78 -9.98 -2.59 11.35
CA GLU A 78 -11.34 -2.99 11.03
C GLU A 78 -11.36 -3.68 9.67
N LEU A 79 -11.91 -4.90 9.65
CA LEU A 79 -12.25 -5.65 8.46
C LEU A 79 -13.73 -5.39 8.15
N VAL A 80 -14.02 -4.93 6.93
CA VAL A 80 -15.39 -4.80 6.43
C VAL A 80 -15.52 -5.62 5.16
N ARG A 81 -16.51 -6.51 5.12
CA ARG A 81 -16.88 -7.28 3.93
C ARG A 81 -18.19 -6.79 3.37
N TYR A 82 -18.20 -6.63 2.06
CA TYR A 82 -19.33 -6.33 1.23
C TYR A 82 -19.56 -7.50 0.29
N GLN A 83 -20.82 -7.86 0.07
CA GLN A 83 -21.22 -8.94 -0.85
C GLN A 83 -22.33 -8.43 -1.76
N ARG A 84 -22.60 -9.18 -2.82
CA ARG A 84 -23.70 -8.84 -3.73
C ARG A 84 -25.02 -8.79 -2.99
N SER A 85 -25.76 -7.70 -3.15
CA SER A 85 -27.07 -7.51 -2.53
C SER A 85 -28.14 -8.46 -3.08
N ASP A 86 -27.89 -9.05 -4.26
CA ASP A 86 -28.74 -10.08 -4.88
C ASP A 86 -28.44 -11.51 -4.37
N GLY A 87 -27.47 -11.67 -3.46
CA GLY A 87 -27.08 -12.96 -2.86
C GLY A 87 -26.34 -13.90 -3.81
N ARG A 88 -26.09 -13.53 -5.07
CA ARG A 88 -25.32 -14.39 -5.98
C ARG A 88 -23.87 -14.47 -5.52
N ASN A 89 -23.31 -15.68 -5.56
CA ASN A 89 -21.92 -15.95 -5.20
C ASN A 89 -21.50 -15.38 -3.83
N ALA A 90 -22.47 -15.14 -2.93
CA ALA A 90 -22.32 -14.54 -1.62
C ALA A 90 -21.83 -15.56 -0.58
N VAL A 91 -20.76 -16.28 -0.91
CA VAL A 91 -20.14 -17.33 -0.09
C VAL A 91 -18.67 -17.02 0.12
N LEU A 92 -18.06 -17.66 1.11
CA LEU A 92 -16.61 -17.61 1.26
C LEU A 92 -15.95 -18.24 0.01
N GLY A 93 -14.98 -17.51 -0.55
CA GLY A 93 -14.35 -17.78 -1.85
C GLY A 93 -15.12 -17.26 -3.05
N GLY A 94 -16.31 -16.69 -2.86
CA GLY A 94 -17.15 -16.11 -3.93
C GLY A 94 -16.95 -14.62 -4.13
N GLU A 95 -17.92 -13.98 -4.78
CA GLU A 95 -17.87 -12.55 -5.09
C GLU A 95 -17.96 -11.70 -3.82
N HIS A 96 -17.02 -10.79 -3.64
CA HIS A 96 -16.98 -9.89 -2.50
C HIS A 96 -16.07 -8.69 -2.75
N PHE A 97 -16.31 -7.63 -1.98
CA PHE A 97 -15.38 -6.54 -1.79
C PHE A 97 -15.05 -6.46 -0.31
N SER A 98 -13.78 -6.51 0.08
CA SER A 98 -13.39 -6.40 1.50
C SER A 98 -12.33 -5.33 1.68
N THR A 99 -12.37 -4.64 2.81
CA THR A 99 -11.38 -3.63 3.19
C THR A 99 -10.80 -3.95 4.56
N VAL A 100 -9.52 -3.60 4.75
CA VAL A 100 -8.89 -3.54 6.07
C VAL A 100 -8.35 -2.15 6.29
N ILE A 101 -8.87 -1.46 7.30
CA ILE A 101 -8.50 -0.09 7.65
C ILE A 101 -7.96 -0.07 9.08
N ALA A 102 -6.74 0.46 9.27
CA ALA A 102 -6.14 0.60 10.59
C ALA A 102 -6.89 1.62 11.45
N ALA A 103 -6.73 1.54 12.77
CA ALA A 103 -7.37 2.45 13.72
C ALA A 103 -6.98 3.93 13.51
N ASP A 104 -5.81 4.19 12.93
CA ASP A 104 -5.35 5.53 12.55
C ASP A 104 -5.92 6.02 11.20
N GLY A 105 -6.79 5.22 10.57
CA GLY A 105 -7.45 5.54 9.30
C GLY A 105 -6.67 5.13 8.06
N ARG A 106 -5.47 4.55 8.16
CA ARG A 106 -4.71 4.09 6.98
C ARG A 106 -5.37 2.87 6.33
N LEU A 107 -5.40 2.86 5.00
CA LEU A 107 -5.79 1.69 4.22
C LEU A 107 -4.68 0.63 4.27
N LYS A 108 -4.91 -0.49 4.97
CA LYS A 108 -3.98 -1.64 5.00
C LYS A 108 -4.15 -2.54 3.78
N GLY A 109 -5.36 -2.57 3.23
CA GLY A 109 -5.62 -3.22 1.96
C GLY A 109 -7.10 -3.27 1.61
N PHE A 110 -7.37 -3.68 0.39
CA PHE A 110 -8.70 -4.12 -0.04
C PHE A 110 -8.58 -5.22 -1.09
N THR A 111 -9.65 -5.98 -1.27
CA THR A 111 -9.81 -6.92 -2.36
C THR A 111 -11.18 -6.77 -3.01
N ARG A 112 -11.24 -6.95 -4.32
CA ARG A 112 -12.43 -6.93 -5.17
C ARG A 112 -12.42 -8.21 -6.00
N MET A 113 -13.11 -9.23 -5.50
CA MET A 113 -13.37 -10.46 -6.23
C MET A 113 -14.74 -10.32 -6.89
N ASP A 114 -14.73 -9.97 -8.17
CA ASP A 114 -15.96 -9.75 -8.95
C ASP A 114 -15.89 -10.58 -10.24
N LEU A 115 -16.99 -11.22 -10.59
CA LEU A 115 -17.05 -12.13 -11.74
C LEU A 115 -16.80 -11.40 -13.06
N ASP A 116 -17.09 -10.11 -13.16
CA ASP A 116 -16.89 -9.32 -14.38
C ASP A 116 -15.40 -9.12 -14.72
N LEU A 117 -14.50 -9.47 -13.79
CA LEU A 117 -13.04 -9.45 -14.03
C LEU A 117 -12.53 -10.70 -14.75
N ALA A 118 -13.34 -11.76 -14.86
CA ALA A 118 -12.92 -13.02 -15.44
C ALA A 118 -12.72 -12.93 -16.96
N GLY A 119 -11.60 -13.49 -17.46
CA GLY A 119 -11.37 -13.71 -18.90
C GLY A 119 -11.06 -12.46 -19.73
N GLY A 120 -10.93 -11.28 -19.12
CA GLY A 120 -10.59 -10.05 -19.83
C GLY A 120 -9.09 -9.95 -20.19
N GLN A 121 -8.76 -9.08 -21.15
CA GLN A 121 -7.37 -8.82 -21.52
C GLN A 121 -6.66 -8.01 -20.45
N LEU A 122 -5.55 -8.55 -19.94
CA LEU A 122 -4.71 -7.88 -18.95
C LEU A 122 -4.01 -6.64 -19.51
N PRO A 123 -3.82 -5.59 -18.68
CA PRO A 123 -2.99 -4.44 -19.05
C PRO A 123 -1.53 -4.85 -19.28
N SER A 124 -0.78 -4.04 -20.03
CA SER A 124 0.68 -4.26 -20.17
C SER A 124 1.40 -4.02 -18.84
N ARG A 125 2.68 -4.40 -18.74
CA ARG A 125 3.49 -4.11 -17.54
C ARG A 125 3.61 -2.62 -17.28
N GLU A 126 3.79 -1.82 -18.34
CA GLU A 126 3.89 -0.36 -18.28
C GLU A 126 2.56 0.27 -17.84
N GLU A 127 1.44 -0.16 -18.42
CA GLU A 127 0.10 0.31 -18.06
C GLU A 127 -0.25 -0.06 -16.61
N THR A 128 0.04 -1.31 -16.22
CA THR A 128 -0.13 -1.79 -14.84
C THR A 128 0.66 -0.93 -13.86
N ARG A 129 1.92 -0.63 -14.18
CA ARG A 129 2.77 0.23 -13.34
C ARG A 129 2.15 1.61 -13.18
N ALA A 130 1.70 2.22 -14.26
CA ALA A 130 1.09 3.55 -14.23
C ALA A 130 -0.15 3.57 -13.31
N ILE A 131 -1.07 2.64 -13.52
CA ILE A 131 -2.30 2.50 -12.71
C ILE A 131 -1.97 2.29 -11.23
N ALA A 132 -0.99 1.43 -10.92
CA ALA A 132 -0.58 1.18 -9.55
C ALA A 132 -0.01 2.42 -8.86
N MET A 133 0.82 3.20 -9.57
CA MET A 133 1.40 4.43 -9.02
C MET A 133 0.35 5.53 -8.87
N ASP A 134 -0.61 5.62 -9.78
CA ASP A 134 -1.74 6.54 -9.69
C ASP A 134 -2.60 6.22 -8.47
N PHE A 135 -2.92 4.95 -8.26
CA PHE A 135 -3.62 4.49 -7.07
C PHE A 135 -2.86 4.85 -5.78
N LEU A 136 -1.56 4.55 -5.71
CA LEU A 136 -0.75 4.84 -4.52
C LEU A 136 -0.68 6.33 -4.20
N ARG A 137 -0.66 7.22 -5.20
CA ARG A 137 -0.71 8.68 -4.98
C ARG A 137 -1.94 9.14 -4.20
N VAL A 138 -3.05 8.43 -4.32
CA VAL A 138 -4.30 8.76 -3.63
C VAL A 138 -4.44 7.96 -2.33
N ALA A 139 -4.15 6.67 -2.37
CA ALA A 139 -4.47 5.75 -1.27
C ALA A 139 -3.38 5.64 -0.20
N ALA A 140 -2.11 5.83 -0.58
CA ALA A 140 -0.97 5.66 0.30
C ALA A 140 0.26 6.45 -0.22
N PRO A 141 0.15 7.79 -0.35
CA PRO A 141 1.19 8.62 -0.97
C PRO A 141 2.54 8.52 -0.24
N GLU A 142 2.53 8.24 1.05
CA GLU A 142 3.71 8.08 1.89
C GLU A 142 4.55 6.85 1.54
N LEU A 143 4.01 5.87 0.80
CA LEU A 143 4.77 4.71 0.31
C LEU A 143 5.65 5.04 -0.90
N LEU A 144 5.30 6.06 -1.67
CA LEU A 144 5.93 6.37 -2.97
C LEU A 144 7.43 6.71 -2.90
N PRO A 145 7.93 7.47 -1.90
CA PRO A 145 9.35 7.82 -1.85
C PRO A 145 10.25 6.60 -1.61
N ALA A 146 9.75 5.62 -0.87
CA ALA A 146 10.54 4.49 -0.40
C ALA A 146 10.26 3.19 -1.14
N GLN A 147 9.21 3.10 -1.97
CA GLN A 147 8.91 1.89 -2.72
C GLN A 147 10.00 1.55 -3.75
N GLU A 148 10.26 0.26 -3.89
CA GLU A 148 11.08 -0.33 -4.93
C GLU A 148 10.29 -1.47 -5.58
N ILE A 149 10.06 -1.39 -6.90
CA ILE A 149 9.38 -2.43 -7.65
C ILE A 149 10.30 -3.65 -7.75
N SER A 150 9.82 -4.80 -7.28
CA SER A 150 10.52 -6.08 -7.40
C SER A 150 10.19 -6.76 -8.73
N TRP A 151 8.92 -6.82 -9.11
CA TRP A 151 8.46 -7.37 -10.38
C TRP A 151 7.02 -6.99 -10.69
N ILE A 152 6.63 -7.18 -11.95
CA ILE A 152 5.27 -6.98 -12.47
C ILE A 152 4.87 -8.19 -13.30
N GLU A 153 3.97 -9.04 -12.81
CA GLU A 153 3.60 -10.31 -13.44
C GLU A 153 2.11 -10.62 -13.26
N PRO A 154 1.51 -11.49 -14.09
CA PRO A 154 0.17 -12.04 -13.84
C PRO A 154 0.09 -12.72 -12.46
N HIS A 155 -1.06 -12.57 -11.81
CA HIS A 155 -1.39 -13.19 -10.53
C HIS A 155 -2.82 -13.69 -10.55
N ASP A 156 -2.99 -14.92 -10.10
CA ASP A 156 -4.27 -15.61 -10.06
C ASP A 156 -4.86 -15.56 -8.65
N GLU A 157 -6.15 -15.24 -8.59
CA GLU A 157 -6.98 -15.28 -7.40
C GLU A 157 -8.14 -16.26 -7.65
N PRO A 158 -8.45 -17.18 -6.72
CA PRO A 158 -9.54 -18.12 -6.88
C PRO A 158 -10.90 -17.42 -6.74
N LEU A 159 -11.87 -17.79 -7.57
CA LEU A 159 -13.25 -17.34 -7.45
C LEU A 159 -14.21 -18.53 -7.57
N ARG A 160 -15.02 -18.74 -6.55
CA ARG A 160 -16.10 -19.73 -6.55
C ARG A 160 -17.39 -19.08 -7.00
N VAL A 161 -18.02 -19.64 -8.03
CA VAL A 161 -19.33 -19.19 -8.50
C VAL A 161 -20.35 -20.32 -8.52
N VAL A 162 -21.61 -19.98 -8.35
CA VAL A 162 -22.73 -20.91 -8.51
C VAL A 162 -23.49 -20.53 -9.77
N ARG A 163 -23.47 -21.42 -10.77
CA ARG A 163 -24.20 -21.28 -12.03
C ARG A 163 -25.08 -22.50 -12.24
N ASN A 164 -26.37 -22.28 -12.50
CA ASN A 164 -27.35 -23.36 -12.73
C ASN A 164 -27.33 -24.45 -11.63
N GLY A 165 -27.17 -24.04 -10.37
CA GLY A 165 -27.10 -24.94 -9.21
C GLY A 165 -25.78 -25.72 -9.07
N LYS A 166 -24.80 -25.51 -9.95
CA LYS A 166 -23.46 -26.13 -9.87
C LYS A 166 -22.44 -25.11 -9.39
N THR A 167 -21.55 -25.58 -8.52
CA THR A 167 -20.38 -24.80 -8.09
C THR A 167 -19.28 -24.96 -9.14
N GLU A 168 -18.76 -23.83 -9.62
CA GLU A 168 -17.63 -23.73 -10.53
C GLU A 168 -16.51 -22.97 -9.82
N ASN A 169 -15.27 -23.47 -9.96
CA ASN A 169 -14.08 -22.75 -9.51
C ASN A 169 -13.44 -22.09 -10.73
N LEU A 170 -13.45 -20.76 -10.73
CA LEU A 170 -12.84 -19.90 -11.74
C LEU A 170 -11.55 -19.30 -11.18
N THR A 171 -10.75 -18.76 -12.09
CA THR A 171 -9.56 -17.98 -11.78
C THR A 171 -9.78 -16.56 -12.25
N LEU A 172 -9.59 -15.60 -11.35
CA LEU A 172 -9.44 -14.19 -11.69
C LEU A 172 -7.95 -13.89 -11.83
N THR A 173 -7.54 -13.50 -13.02
CA THR A 173 -6.15 -13.09 -13.26
C THR A 173 -6.07 -11.57 -13.30
N GLY A 174 -5.11 -11.00 -12.58
CA GLY A 174 -4.74 -9.59 -12.65
C GLY A 174 -3.22 -9.41 -12.81
N MET A 175 -2.77 -8.21 -13.13
CA MET A 175 -1.34 -7.88 -13.19
C MET A 175 -0.88 -7.29 -11.86
N LYS A 176 0.03 -8.00 -11.19
CA LYS A 176 0.53 -7.66 -9.86
C LYS A 176 1.84 -6.91 -9.93
N VAL A 177 1.86 -5.68 -9.41
CA VAL A 177 3.07 -4.92 -9.10
C VAL A 177 3.46 -5.25 -7.67
N LYS A 178 4.51 -6.05 -7.48
CA LYS A 178 5.06 -6.34 -6.15
C LYS A 178 6.18 -5.36 -5.84
N MET A 179 6.08 -4.71 -4.69
CA MET A 179 7.02 -3.69 -4.25
C MET A 179 7.52 -3.99 -2.84
N ARG A 180 8.74 -3.54 -2.56
CA ARG A 180 9.32 -3.53 -1.23
C ARG A 180 9.45 -2.09 -0.75
N ASN A 181 9.04 -1.82 0.48
CA ASN A 181 9.32 -0.55 1.13
C ASN A 181 10.77 -0.56 1.62
N ARG A 182 11.62 0.33 1.10
CA ARG A 182 13.03 0.41 1.51
C ARG A 182 13.22 0.99 2.91
N ALA A 183 12.22 1.69 3.45
CA ALA A 183 12.30 2.30 4.78
C ALA A 183 12.24 1.26 5.91
N ASP A 184 11.42 0.22 5.76
CA ASP A 184 11.17 -0.79 6.80
C ASP A 184 11.32 -2.25 6.31
N GLY A 185 11.59 -2.45 5.02
CA GLY A 185 11.76 -3.74 4.39
C GLY A 185 10.48 -4.53 4.14
N ARG A 186 9.29 -3.99 4.49
CA ARG A 186 7.98 -4.64 4.33
C ARG A 186 7.55 -4.71 2.88
N TRP A 187 6.74 -5.70 2.55
CA TRP A 187 6.18 -5.89 1.23
C TRP A 187 4.85 -5.16 1.08
N MET A 188 4.59 -4.72 -0.15
CA MET A 188 3.30 -4.22 -0.58
C MET A 188 3.04 -4.68 -2.02
N TRP A 189 1.79 -4.71 -2.43
CA TRP A 189 1.45 -4.96 -3.83
C TRP A 189 0.15 -4.30 -4.23
N VAL A 190 0.05 -4.02 -5.53
CA VAL A 190 -1.18 -3.62 -6.21
C VAL A 190 -1.42 -4.62 -7.33
N ILE A 191 -2.64 -5.13 -7.45
CA ILE A 191 -3.06 -6.00 -8.56
C ILE A 191 -4.10 -5.24 -9.37
N VAL A 192 -3.85 -5.11 -10.67
CA VAL A 192 -4.72 -4.43 -11.62
C VAL A 192 -5.47 -5.48 -12.43
N GLY A 193 -6.81 -5.39 -12.44
CA GLY A 193 -7.67 -6.29 -13.20
C GLY A 193 -7.70 -5.96 -14.70
N ALA A 194 -8.34 -6.81 -15.49
CA ALA A 194 -8.54 -6.60 -16.92
C ALA A 194 -9.35 -5.33 -17.26
N ASP A 195 -10.16 -4.85 -16.32
CA ASP A 195 -10.90 -3.58 -16.41
C ASP A 195 -10.04 -2.33 -16.16
N ARG A 196 -8.72 -2.49 -16.03
CA ARG A 196 -7.74 -1.42 -15.76
C ARG A 196 -8.00 -0.68 -14.45
N LYS A 197 -8.64 -1.35 -13.49
CA LYS A 197 -8.81 -0.85 -12.12
C LYS A 197 -8.07 -1.75 -11.14
N VAL A 198 -7.71 -1.17 -10.00
CA VAL A 198 -7.12 -1.96 -8.91
C VAL A 198 -8.17 -2.92 -8.37
N MET A 199 -7.83 -4.21 -8.36
CA MET A 199 -8.66 -5.26 -7.76
C MET A 199 -8.13 -5.70 -6.39
N VAL A 200 -6.83 -5.62 -6.14
CA VAL A 200 -6.25 -5.93 -4.83
C VAL A 200 -5.18 -4.90 -4.48
N PHE A 201 -5.19 -4.42 -3.25
CA PHE A 201 -4.08 -3.69 -2.65
C PHE A 201 -3.80 -4.27 -1.27
N GLU A 202 -2.53 -4.51 -0.96
CA GLU A 202 -2.08 -4.82 0.40
C GLU A 202 -0.72 -4.17 0.67
N ARG A 203 -0.49 -3.77 1.93
CA ARG A 203 0.77 -3.16 2.38
C ARG A 203 1.20 -3.66 3.76
N ASP A 204 2.38 -3.20 4.16
CA ASP A 204 2.99 -3.45 5.47
C ASP A 204 3.21 -4.94 5.77
N ILE A 205 3.36 -5.77 4.72
CA ILE A 205 3.42 -7.23 4.83
C ILE A 205 4.81 -7.69 5.24
N VAL A 206 4.87 -8.43 6.34
CA VAL A 206 6.07 -9.10 6.83
C VAL A 206 6.17 -10.48 6.20
N TRP A 207 7.31 -10.74 5.55
CA TRP A 207 7.66 -12.05 4.99
C TRP A 207 8.82 -12.64 5.78
N VAL A 208 8.68 -13.90 6.19
CA VAL A 208 9.74 -14.67 6.83
C VAL A 208 10.53 -15.34 5.72
N THR A 209 11.85 -15.12 5.69
CA THR A 209 12.73 -15.67 4.64
C THR A 209 12.94 -17.19 4.81
N LEU A 210 12.97 -17.69 6.05
CA LEU A 210 13.17 -19.11 6.37
C LEU A 210 12.26 -19.50 7.54
N PRO A 211 11.26 -20.39 7.36
CA PRO A 211 10.75 -20.91 6.08
C PRO A 211 10.07 -19.79 5.26
N GLY A 212 10.13 -19.83 3.93
CA GLY A 212 9.62 -18.76 3.06
C GLY A 212 8.10 -18.60 3.08
N HIS A 213 7.55 -17.80 3.98
CA HIS A 213 6.10 -17.56 4.09
C HIS A 213 5.75 -16.17 4.59
N ARG A 214 4.50 -15.75 4.35
CA ARG A 214 3.93 -14.53 4.93
C ARG A 214 3.68 -14.75 6.42
N LYS A 215 4.15 -13.83 7.27
CA LYS A 215 3.84 -13.79 8.70
C LYS A 215 2.57 -12.99 8.97
N THR A 216 2.40 -11.85 8.30
CA THR A 216 1.23 -10.98 8.47
C THR A 216 -0.07 -11.72 8.15
N GLU A 217 -1.10 -11.52 8.94
CA GLU A 217 -2.43 -12.10 8.74
C GLU A 217 -2.99 -11.77 7.35
N LYS A 218 -3.74 -12.69 6.75
CA LYS A 218 -4.32 -12.53 5.41
C LYS A 218 -5.83 -12.30 5.48
N TRP A 219 -6.26 -11.24 6.16
CA TRP A 219 -7.69 -10.93 6.34
C TRP A 219 -8.49 -10.71 5.05
N LEU A 220 -7.81 -10.50 3.92
CA LEU A 220 -8.40 -10.32 2.59
C LEU A 220 -8.35 -11.61 1.73
N ASP A 221 -7.88 -12.72 2.29
CA ASP A 221 -7.77 -14.04 1.64
C ASP A 221 -8.81 -14.98 2.25
N ASP A 222 -9.81 -15.36 1.46
CA ASP A 222 -10.92 -16.21 1.90
C ASP A 222 -10.47 -17.64 2.27
N THR A 223 -9.35 -18.14 1.71
CA THR A 223 -8.78 -19.44 2.10
C THR A 223 -8.21 -19.34 3.51
N TRP A 224 -7.46 -18.28 3.79
CA TRP A 224 -6.92 -18.04 5.14
C TRP A 224 -8.03 -17.83 6.17
N LEU A 225 -9.10 -17.10 5.82
CA LEU A 225 -10.27 -16.93 6.70
C LEU A 225 -10.92 -18.27 7.04
N ALA A 226 -11.07 -19.17 6.06
CA ALA A 226 -11.61 -20.51 6.26
C ALA A 226 -10.74 -21.35 7.21
N GLU A 227 -9.42 -21.35 7.00
CA GLU A 227 -8.45 -22.12 7.78
C GLU A 227 -8.33 -21.62 9.23
N ASN A 228 -8.48 -20.31 9.45
CA ASN A 228 -8.31 -19.68 10.75
C ASN A 228 -9.64 -19.51 11.51
N GLY A 229 -10.69 -20.25 11.11
CA GLY A 229 -12.00 -20.25 11.78
C GLY A 229 -12.66 -18.87 11.83
N THR A 230 -12.27 -17.97 10.92
CA THR A 230 -12.92 -16.66 10.79
C THR A 230 -14.12 -16.84 9.88
N THR A 231 -15.22 -17.31 10.45
CA THR A 231 -16.50 -17.19 9.77
C THR A 231 -16.90 -15.71 9.79
N LEU A 232 -17.06 -15.15 8.60
CA LEU A 232 -17.91 -13.98 8.43
C LEU A 232 -19.35 -14.54 8.47
N PRO A 233 -20.24 -13.97 9.30
CA PRO A 233 -21.61 -14.46 9.44
C PRO A 233 -22.33 -14.50 8.10
#